data_AF-A0A9X6AFX9-F1
#
_entry.id   AF-A0A9X6AFX9-F1
#
_cell.length_a   1.000
_cell.length_b   1.000
_cell.length_c   1.000
_cell.angle_alpha   90.00
_cell.angle_beta   90.00
_cell.angle_gamma   90.00
#
_symmetry.space_group_name_H-M   'P 1'
#
loop_
_entity.id
_entity.type
_entity.pdbx_description
1 polymer ?
#
loop_
_entity_poly.entity_id
_entity_poly.type
_entity_poly.pdbx_seq_one_letter_code
_entity_poly.pdbx_strand_id
1 'polypeptide(L)'
;MAFRHPPEFPPDAPFEYCTTNYALPGLVAEKAGGRPLAQQFQDRLFGPLGLRRTSLPAADDSSLPDRFSHGYIARTTTSRSSSGRT
;
A
#
# COMPACT_ATOMS: atom_id res chain seq x y z
N MET A 1 -7.27 12.18 2.68
CA MET A 1 -6.01 12.40 1.95
C MET A 1 -6.25 12.68 0.46
N ALA A 2 -7.03 11.86 -0.24
CA ALA A 2 -7.26 12.01 -1.68
C ALA A 2 -7.77 13.39 -2.16
N PHE A 3 -8.63 14.09 -1.40
CA PHE A 3 -9.17 15.41 -1.80
C PHE A 3 -8.52 16.60 -1.09
N ARG A 4 -7.42 16.38 -0.36
CA ARG A 4 -6.71 17.45 0.36
C ARG A 4 -5.80 18.26 -0.58
N HIS A 5 -5.41 17.67 -1.70
CA HIS A 5 -4.52 18.27 -2.68
C HIS A 5 -5.25 18.36 -4.04
N PRO A 6 -4.98 19.42 -4.83
CA PRO A 6 -5.49 19.48 -6.20
C PRO A 6 -4.90 18.32 -7.02
N PRO A 7 -5.61 17.84 -8.06
CA PRO A 7 -5.04 16.91 -9.01
C PRO A 7 -3.80 17.50 -9.67
N GLU A 8 -2.71 16.72 -9.73
CA GLU A 8 -1.45 17.13 -10.38
C GLU A 8 -1.61 17.31 -11.91
N PHE A 9 -2.59 16.64 -12.51
CA PHE A 9 -2.85 16.67 -13.95
C PHE A 9 -4.32 16.34 -14.26
N PRO A 10 -4.82 16.75 -15.44
CA PRO A 10 -6.15 16.35 -15.90
C PRO A 10 -6.23 14.84 -16.18
N PRO A 11 -7.45 14.26 -16.26
CA PRO A 11 -7.65 12.92 -16.79
C PRO A 11 -6.98 12.75 -18.17
N ASP A 12 -6.53 11.53 -18.47
CA ASP A 12 -5.85 11.14 -19.73
C ASP A 12 -4.44 11.75 -19.94
N ALA A 13 -3.83 12.30 -18.88
CA ALA A 13 -2.41 12.65 -18.86
C ALA A 13 -1.48 11.41 -18.83
N PRO A 14 -0.16 11.58 -19.09
CA PRO A 14 0.81 10.49 -19.01
C PRO A 14 0.80 9.79 -17.65
N PHE A 15 1.14 8.50 -17.64
CA PHE A 15 1.10 7.68 -16.44
C PHE A 15 2.03 8.19 -15.34
N GLU A 16 1.49 8.34 -14.12
CA GLU A 16 2.26 8.56 -12.90
C GLU A 16 1.85 7.53 -11.84
N TYR A 17 2.85 6.98 -11.15
CA TYR A 17 2.62 6.05 -10.06
C TYR A 17 2.22 6.81 -8.79
N CYS A 18 0.99 6.59 -8.34
CA CYS A 18 0.49 7.14 -7.08
C CYS A 18 -0.15 6.03 -6.25
N THR A 19 0.46 5.69 -5.12
CA THR A 19 -0.07 4.66 -4.21
C THR A 19 -1.49 5.00 -3.71
N THR A 20 -1.81 6.29 -3.53
CA THR A 20 -3.15 6.74 -3.13
C THR A 20 -4.23 6.35 -4.14
N ASN A 21 -3.88 6.26 -5.43
CA ASN A 21 -4.83 5.87 -6.48
C ASN A 21 -5.31 4.43 -6.34
N TYR A 22 -4.63 3.59 -5.53
CA TYR A 22 -5.06 2.24 -5.22
C TYR A 22 -6.01 2.17 -4.01
N ALA A 23 -5.97 3.17 -3.10
CA ALA A 23 -6.87 3.21 -1.96
C ALA A 23 -8.31 3.56 -2.38
N LEU A 24 -8.48 4.44 -3.37
CA LEU A 24 -9.78 4.90 -3.85
C LEU A 24 -10.65 3.76 -4.43
N PRO A 25 -10.17 2.92 -5.35
CA PRO A 25 -10.91 1.75 -5.82
C PRO A 25 -11.29 0.77 -4.71
N GLY A 26 -10.46 0.64 -3.66
CA GLY A 26 -10.77 -0.15 -2.48
C GLY A 26 -12.06 0.32 -1.81
N LEU A 27 -12.20 1.63 -1.57
CA LEU A 27 -13.41 2.23 -1.01
C LEU A 27 -14.63 2.07 -1.93
N VAL A 28 -14.43 2.19 -3.24
CA VAL A 28 -15.49 1.94 -4.24
C VAL A 28 -15.96 0.49 -4.17
N ALA A 29 -15.04 -0.47 -4.08
CA ALA A 29 -15.35 -1.88 -3.96
C ALA A 29 -16.09 -2.21 -2.65
N GLU A 30 -15.71 -1.60 -1.52
CA GLU A 30 -16.44 -1.71 -0.26
C GLU A 30 -17.88 -1.23 -0.40
N LYS A 31 -18.06 -0.03 -0.96
CA LYS A 31 -19.38 0.56 -1.17
C LYS A 31 -20.23 -0.26 -2.13
N ALA A 32 -19.66 -0.72 -3.24
CA ALA A 32 -20.35 -1.52 -4.25
C ALA A 32 -20.68 -2.94 -3.75
N GLY A 33 -19.82 -3.52 -2.92
CA GLY A 33 -19.98 -4.88 -2.39
C GLY A 33 -20.73 -4.98 -1.06
N GLY A 34 -21.00 -3.86 -0.39
CA GLY A 34 -21.79 -3.77 0.84
C GLY A 34 -21.15 -4.45 2.06
N ARG A 35 -19.86 -4.79 1.99
CA ARG A 35 -19.12 -5.52 3.04
C ARG A 35 -17.66 -5.07 3.05
N PRO A 36 -16.92 -5.27 4.16
CA PRO A 36 -15.51 -4.90 4.26
C PRO A 36 -14.67 -5.50 3.14
N LEU A 37 -13.66 -4.75 2.67
CA LEU A 37 -12.83 -5.15 1.53
C LEU A 37 -12.16 -6.50 1.78
N ALA A 38 -11.64 -6.72 2.99
CA ALA A 38 -10.99 -7.97 3.39
C ALA A 38 -11.90 -9.20 3.21
N GLN A 39 -13.20 -9.08 3.51
CA GLN A 39 -14.16 -10.17 3.28
C GLN A 39 -14.38 -10.40 1.79
N GLN A 40 -14.48 -9.34 0.99
CA GLN A 40 -14.62 -9.49 -0.46
C GLN A 40 -13.40 -10.17 -1.10
N PHE A 41 -12.19 -9.84 -0.64
CA PHE A 41 -10.97 -10.53 -1.06
C PHE A 41 -10.98 -12.01 -0.66
N GLN A 42 -11.42 -12.32 0.57
CA GLN A 42 -11.53 -13.70 1.02
C GLN A 42 -12.51 -14.50 0.14
N ASP A 43 -13.70 -13.96 -0.11
CA ASP A 43 -14.77 -14.67 -0.82
C ASP A 43 -14.50 -14.81 -2.32
N ARG A 44 -13.87 -13.81 -2.94
CA ARG A 44 -13.73 -13.72 -4.40
C ARG A 44 -12.36 -14.11 -4.92
N LEU A 45 -11.33 -14.07 -4.09
CA LEU A 45 -9.94 -14.29 -4.52
C LEU A 45 -9.21 -15.33 -3.67
N PHE A 46 -9.06 -15.08 -2.36
CA PHE A 46 -8.21 -15.94 -1.52
C PHE A 46 -8.82 -17.32 -1.29
N GLY A 47 -10.13 -17.40 -1.04
CA GLY A 47 -10.85 -18.66 -0.88
C GLY A 47 -10.81 -19.53 -2.15
N PRO A 48 -11.29 -19.02 -3.31
CA PRO A 48 -11.30 -19.78 -4.56
C PRO A 48 -9.91 -20.23 -5.04
N LEU A 49 -8.87 -19.45 -4.77
CA LEU A 49 -7.48 -19.79 -5.12
C LEU A 49 -6.74 -20.57 -4.03
N GLY A 50 -7.39 -20.88 -2.90
CA GLY A 50 -6.78 -21.64 -1.80
C GLY A 50 -5.63 -20.90 -1.07
N LEU A 51 -5.60 -19.57 -1.11
CA LEU A 51 -4.56 -18.72 -0.51
C LEU A 51 -4.75 -18.58 1.01
N ARG A 52 -4.57 -19.68 1.74
CA ARG A 52 -4.86 -19.79 3.19
C ARG A 52 -3.94 -18.99 4.12
N ARG A 53 -2.82 -18.45 3.63
CA ARG A 53 -1.84 -17.66 4.40
C ARG A 53 -1.68 -16.24 3.85
N THR A 54 -2.72 -15.73 3.21
CA THR A 54 -2.77 -14.39 2.64
C THR A 54 -3.97 -13.68 3.25
N SER A 55 -3.77 -12.47 3.74
CA SER A 55 -4.80 -11.65 4.36
C SER A 55 -4.63 -10.19 3.98
N LEU A 56 -5.71 -9.42 4.11
CA LEU A 56 -5.69 -7.96 4.08
C LEU A 56 -5.96 -7.47 5.52
N PRO A 57 -4.91 -7.16 6.30
CA PRO A 57 -5.08 -6.71 7.68
C PRO A 57 -5.72 -5.32 7.75
N ALA A 58 -6.29 -4.99 8.91
CA ALA A 58 -6.77 -3.65 9.18
C ALA A 58 -5.60 -2.66 9.20
N ALA A 59 -5.87 -1.37 8.95
CA ALA A 59 -4.83 -0.35 8.85
C ALA A 59 -4.02 -0.14 10.15
N ASP A 60 -4.61 -0.51 11.29
CA ASP A 60 -4.02 -0.46 12.64
C ASP A 60 -3.51 -1.81 13.13
N ASP A 61 -3.64 -2.88 12.33
CA ASP A 61 -3.15 -4.21 12.67
C ASP A 61 -1.74 -4.41 12.09
N SER A 62 -0.75 -4.40 12.99
CA SER A 62 0.65 -4.68 12.68
C SER A 62 1.08 -6.10 13.05
N SER A 63 0.14 -7.00 13.35
CA SER A 63 0.45 -8.39 13.67
C SER A 63 0.98 -9.13 12.44
N LEU A 64 1.92 -10.06 12.67
CA LEU A 64 2.48 -10.90 11.62
C LEU A 64 2.18 -12.37 11.94
N PRO A 65 1.74 -13.17 10.95
CA PRO A 65 1.51 -14.59 11.15
C PRO A 65 2.83 -15.35 11.35
N ASP A 66 2.77 -16.49 12.04
CA ASP A 66 3.93 -17.36 12.24
C ASP A 66 4.61 -17.72 10.91
N ARG A 67 5.95 -17.66 10.91
CA ARG A 67 6.83 -17.81 9.73
C ARG A 67 6.67 -16.67 8.72
N PHE A 68 7.26 -15.52 9.03
CA PHE A 68 7.40 -14.37 8.14
C PHE A 68 8.86 -14.12 7.75
N SER A 69 9.06 -13.45 6.62
CA SER A 69 10.39 -13.01 6.16
C SER A 69 10.80 -11.71 6.84
N HIS A 70 12.11 -11.53 7.07
CA HIS A 70 12.65 -10.31 7.66
C HIS A 70 13.02 -9.31 6.56
N GLY A 71 12.63 -8.04 6.73
CA GLY A 71 13.05 -6.93 5.87
C GLY A 71 14.34 -6.28 6.39
N TYR A 72 15.30 -6.04 5.50
CA TYR A 72 16.55 -5.35 5.82
C TYR A 72 16.70 -4.12 4.93
N ILE A 73 17.05 -2.97 5.53
CA ILE A 73 17.37 -1.75 4.79
C ILE A 73 18.80 -1.32 5.13
N ALA A 74 19.67 -1.32 4.12
CA ALA A 74 21.03 -0.82 4.28
C ALA A 74 20.98 0.71 4.42
N ARG A 75 21.37 1.23 5.58
CA ARG A 75 21.49 2.66 5.80
C ARG A 75 22.91 3.09 5.41
N THR A 76 23.06 3.68 4.23
CA THR A 76 24.34 4.26 3.83
C THR A 76 24.56 5.56 4.61
N THR A 77 25.42 5.53 5.62
CA THR A 77 25.91 6.75 6.27
C THR A 77 26.94 7.41 5.36
N THR A 78 26.50 8.32 4.49
CA THR A 78 27.42 9.24 3.80
C THR A 78 27.98 10.20 4.86
N SER A 79 29.20 9.94 5.35
CA SER A 79 29.93 10.93 6.14
C SER A 79 30.32 12.07 5.20
N ARG A 80 29.62 13.20 5.29
CA ARG A 80 30.03 14.43 4.62
C ARG A 80 31.31 14.94 5.27
N SER A 81 32.45 14.58 4.70
CA SER A 81 33.73 15.23 4.99
C SER A 81 33.66 16.66 4.47
N SER A 82 33.54 17.63 5.37
CA SER A 82 33.78 19.03 5.05
C SER A 82 35.29 19.26 4.99
N SER A 83 35.87 19.25 3.79
CA SER A 83 37.23 19.75 3.60
C SER A 83 37.23 21.26 3.81
N GLY A 84 37.89 21.69 4.89
CA GLY A 84 38.14 23.09 5.21
C GLY A 84 39.04 23.73 4.18
N ARG A 85 38.52 24.81 3.61
CA ARG A 85 39.16 26.08 3.22
C ARG A 85 40.64 26.23 3.64
N THR A 86 41.49 26.54 2.67
CA THR A 86 42.67 27.40 2.84
C THR A 86 42.48 28.63 1.96
#